data_AF-A0A5D4T0U3-F1
#
_entry.id   AF-A0A5D4T0U3-F1
#
_cell.length_a   1.000
_cell.length_b   1.000
_cell.length_c   1.000
_cell.angle_alpha   90.00
_cell.angle_beta   90.00
_cell.angle_gamma   90.00
#
_symmetry.space_group_name_H-M   'P 1'
#
loop_
_entity.id
_entity.type
_entity.pdbx_description
1 polymer ?
#
loop_
_entity_poly.entity_id
_entity_poly.type
_entity_poly.pdbx_seq_one_letter_code
_entity_poly.pdbx_strand_id
1 'polypeptide(L)'
;MKTRKIVIVIFMIFLVILLGSTKLLNYVSNKEFNGVINAGTYVGGVDIPTGTYDLVAIKGSVSIDGIAIPEQEKLLNKAINNKSMITVKGKGSLKMTPSENLFLEQGENETTIINNIGYYTFGRSFKEGMYQLFVEDHDKLYIQVYSPGSSKPSNISFNNKSSTTIKLNEGYRLVVLRGFANDSNDNKVNVTLSIK
;
A
#
# COMPACT_ATOMS: atom_id res chain seq x y z
N MET A 1 38.46 31.36 -38.18
CA MET A 1 37.13 30.70 -38.36
C MET A 1 37.03 29.33 -37.66
N LYS A 2 38.10 28.52 -37.56
CA LYS A 2 38.09 27.21 -36.87
C LYS A 2 37.82 27.27 -35.35
N THR A 3 38.39 28.25 -34.65
CA THR A 3 38.26 28.40 -33.19
C THR A 3 36.84 28.73 -32.72
N ARG A 4 36.08 29.54 -33.47
CA ARG A 4 34.67 29.85 -33.15
C ARG A 4 33.75 28.64 -33.22
N LYS A 5 34.01 27.69 -34.13
CA LYS A 5 33.22 26.46 -34.27
C LYS A 5 33.42 25.50 -33.09
N ILE A 6 34.64 25.42 -32.57
CA ILE A 6 34.98 24.54 -31.42
C ILE A 6 34.28 25.02 -30.14
N VAL A 7 34.26 26.32 -29.89
CA VAL A 7 33.60 26.90 -28.70
C VAL A 7 32.09 26.64 -28.69
N ILE A 8 31.44 26.73 -29.85
CA ILE A 8 30.00 26.47 -29.98
C ILE A 8 29.66 25.00 -29.68
N VAL A 9 30.50 24.06 -30.13
CA VAL A 9 30.30 22.62 -29.87
C VAL A 9 30.44 22.29 -28.39
N ILE A 10 31.45 22.85 -27.71
CA ILE A 10 31.65 22.66 -26.27
C ILE A 10 30.46 23.22 -25.48
N PHE A 11 29.96 24.40 -25.86
CA PHE A 11 28.80 25.01 -25.21
C PHE A 11 27.52 24.18 -25.38
N MET A 12 27.30 23.58 -26.56
CA MET A 12 26.15 22.69 -26.76
C MET A 12 26.24 21.41 -25.93
N ILE A 13 27.42 20.78 -25.82
CA ILE A 13 27.60 19.60 -24.96
C ILE A 13 27.30 19.95 -23.51
N PHE A 14 27.80 21.09 -23.03
CA PHE A 14 27.56 21.56 -21.67
C PHE A 14 26.05 21.82 -21.42
N LEU A 15 25.35 22.40 -22.39
CA LEU A 15 23.90 22.65 -22.31
C LEU A 15 23.10 21.34 -22.24
N VAL A 16 23.49 20.32 -23.00
CA VAL A 16 22.84 18.99 -22.99
C VAL A 16 23.05 18.29 -21.65
N ILE A 17 24.23 18.42 -21.03
CA ILE A 17 24.51 17.87 -19.70
C ILE A 17 23.70 18.61 -18.62
N LEU A 18 23.62 19.95 -18.69
CA LEU A 18 22.82 20.76 -17.77
C LEU A 18 21.32 20.45 -17.85
N LEU A 19 20.78 20.32 -19.06
CA LEU A 19 19.35 19.99 -19.25
C LEU A 19 19.05 18.52 -18.92
N GLY A 20 19.98 17.59 -19.23
CA GLY A 20 19.82 16.16 -18.95
C GLY A 20 19.94 15.79 -17.47
N SER A 21 20.75 16.52 -16.69
CA SER A 21 20.98 16.23 -15.27
C SER A 21 19.74 16.46 -14.39
N THR A 22 18.86 17.40 -14.74
CA THR A 22 17.60 17.62 -13.98
C THR A 22 16.61 16.46 -14.11
N LYS A 23 16.64 15.72 -15.23
CA LYS A 23 15.82 14.51 -15.42
C LYS A 23 16.45 13.27 -14.79
N LEU A 24 17.78 13.20 -14.72
CA LEU A 24 18.51 12.11 -14.06
C LEU A 24 18.39 12.15 -12.53
N LEU A 25 18.33 13.34 -11.91
CA LEU A 25 18.15 13.44 -10.46
C LEU A 25 16.80 12.88 -9.97
N ASN A 26 15.76 12.96 -10.80
CA ASN A 26 14.44 12.41 -10.49
C ASN A 26 14.31 10.91 -10.82
N TYR A 27 15.26 10.34 -11.57
CA TYR A 27 15.27 8.90 -11.89
C TYR A 27 15.98 8.05 -10.82
N VAL A 28 16.85 8.67 -10.01
CA VAL A 28 17.67 7.96 -9.00
C VAL A 28 17.10 8.06 -7.57
N SER A 29 15.90 8.64 -7.40
CA SER A 29 15.23 8.73 -6.08
C SER A 29 14.16 7.64 -5.85
N ASN A 30 14.26 6.50 -6.52
CA ASN A 30 13.56 5.26 -6.14
C ASN A 30 14.55 4.26 -5.53
N LYS A 31 15.47 4.74 -4.69
CA LYS A 31 16.25 3.83 -3.84
C LYS A 31 15.29 3.30 -2.79
N GLU A 32 14.82 2.08 -3.04
CA GLU A 32 13.91 1.29 -2.22
C GLU A 32 14.20 1.48 -0.73
N PHE A 33 13.28 2.14 -0.02
CA PHE A 33 13.32 2.17 1.44
C PHE A 33 12.91 0.78 1.95
N ASN A 34 13.91 -0.05 2.22
CA ASN A 34 13.76 -1.30 2.94
C ASN A 34 14.23 -1.06 4.38
N GLY A 35 13.34 -0.49 5.18
CA GLY A 35 13.66 0.02 6.51
C GLY A 35 12.91 -0.72 7.60
N VAL A 36 13.53 -0.83 8.78
CA VAL A 36 12.85 -1.24 10.01
C VAL A 36 12.60 0.00 10.84
N ILE A 37 11.34 0.22 11.22
CA ILE A 37 10.92 1.30 12.11
C ILE A 37 10.37 0.72 13.41
N ASN A 38 10.54 1.46 14.50
CA ASN A 38 10.08 1.09 15.84
C ASN A 38 8.91 1.98 16.25
N ALA A 39 8.44 1.85 17.49
CA ALA A 39 7.48 2.79 18.05
C ALA A 39 8.01 4.23 18.01
N GLY A 40 7.17 5.15 17.54
CA GLY A 40 7.58 6.53 17.29
C GLY A 40 6.59 7.28 16.41
N THR A 41 6.90 8.55 16.17
CA THR A 41 6.18 9.38 15.19
C THR A 41 7.15 9.74 14.08
N TYR A 42 6.70 9.56 12.84
CA TYR A 42 7.47 9.76 11.62
C TYR A 42 6.71 10.68 10.68
N VAL A 43 7.43 11.38 9.80
CA VAL A 43 6.89 12.27 8.79
C VAL A 43 7.23 11.74 7.41
N GLY A 44 6.20 11.47 6.60
CA GLY A 44 6.37 11.02 5.21
C GLY A 44 7.05 12.09 4.35
N GLY A 45 7.97 11.68 3.49
CA GLY A 45 8.87 12.56 2.73
C GLY A 45 10.02 13.16 3.53
N VAL A 46 10.10 12.91 4.84
CA VAL A 46 11.19 13.36 5.72
C VAL A 46 11.91 12.17 6.34
N ASP A 47 11.22 11.41 7.19
CA ASP A 47 11.78 10.23 7.87
C ASP A 47 11.60 8.95 7.05
N ILE A 48 10.48 8.86 6.32
CA ILE A 48 10.13 7.73 5.46
C ILE A 48 9.85 8.30 4.07
N PRO A 49 10.52 7.83 3.00
CA PRO A 49 10.23 8.30 1.65
C PRO A 49 8.75 8.10 1.27
N THR A 50 8.24 8.97 0.41
CA THR A 50 6.87 8.84 -0.07
C THR A 50 6.75 7.65 -1.01
N GLY A 51 5.66 6.90 -0.91
CA GLY A 51 5.45 5.72 -1.72
C GLY A 51 4.38 4.80 -1.15
N THR A 52 4.21 3.64 -1.77
CA THR A 52 3.32 2.57 -1.29
C THR A 52 4.17 1.44 -0.75
N TYR A 53 3.85 0.96 0.44
CA TYR A 53 4.66 -0.02 1.17
C TYR A 53 3.83 -1.19 1.67
N ASP A 54 4.43 -2.37 1.61
CA ASP A 54 4.00 -3.52 2.40
C ASP A 54 4.72 -3.51 3.74
N LEU A 55 3.96 -3.66 4.82
CA LEU A 55 4.46 -3.60 6.17
C LEU A 55 4.35 -4.98 6.80
N VAL A 56 5.39 -5.41 7.51
CA VAL A 56 5.41 -6.68 8.25
C VAL A 56 5.84 -6.42 9.68
N ALA A 57 5.06 -6.88 10.66
CA ALA A 57 5.48 -6.82 12.06
C ALA A 57 6.49 -7.96 12.31
N ILE A 58 7.78 -7.62 12.30
CA ILE A 58 8.86 -8.63 12.38
C ILE A 58 9.21 -9.03 13.81
N LYS A 59 8.71 -8.28 14.79
CA LYS A 59 8.91 -8.55 16.22
C LYS A 59 7.76 -7.91 16.97
N GLY A 60 7.03 -8.69 17.76
CA GLY A 60 5.89 -8.23 18.57
C GLY A 60 4.76 -7.53 17.79
N SER A 61 3.61 -7.38 18.44
CA SER A 61 2.47 -6.69 17.85
C SER A 61 2.68 -5.17 17.85
N VAL A 62 2.29 -4.55 16.74
CA VAL A 62 2.44 -3.11 16.49
C VAL A 62 1.13 -2.53 15.95
N SER A 63 0.93 -1.22 16.11
CA SER A 63 -0.04 -0.48 15.32
C SER A 63 0.59 0.66 14.57
N ILE A 64 0.07 0.91 13.38
CA ILE A 64 0.39 2.09 12.57
C ILE A 64 -0.90 2.84 12.27
N ASP A 65 -0.97 4.12 12.64
CA ASP A 65 -2.16 4.98 12.45
C ASP A 65 -3.47 4.34 13.00
N GLY A 66 -3.35 3.57 14.10
CA GLY A 66 -4.47 2.87 14.73
C GLY A 66 -4.83 1.50 14.12
N ILE A 67 -4.15 1.06 13.06
CA ILE A 67 -4.33 -0.25 12.43
C ILE A 67 -3.44 -1.27 13.14
N ALA A 68 -4.03 -2.35 13.65
CA ALA A 68 -3.29 -3.43 14.31
C ALA A 68 -2.59 -4.32 13.28
N ILE A 69 -1.30 -4.62 13.50
CA ILE A 69 -0.52 -5.59 12.73
C ILE A 69 0.11 -6.57 13.74
N PRO A 70 -0.47 -7.76 13.92
CA PRO A 70 0.11 -8.80 14.77
C PRO A 70 1.48 -9.24 14.26
N GLU A 71 2.28 -9.80 15.17
CA GLU A 71 3.58 -10.37 14.84
C GLU A 71 3.47 -11.38 13.68
N GLN A 72 4.39 -11.26 12.72
CA GLN A 72 4.47 -12.01 11.46
C GLN A 72 3.34 -11.79 10.45
N GLU A 73 2.32 -10.97 10.76
CA GLU A 73 1.30 -10.57 9.79
C GLU A 73 1.73 -9.36 8.95
N LYS A 74 1.00 -9.13 7.85
CA LYS A 74 1.28 -8.07 6.88
C LYS A 74 0.13 -7.08 6.73
N LEU A 75 0.47 -5.82 6.56
CA LEU A 75 -0.40 -4.78 5.99
C LEU A 75 0.09 -4.43 4.59
N LEU A 76 -0.71 -4.75 3.59
CA LEU A 76 -0.34 -4.53 2.19
C LEU A 76 -0.72 -3.14 1.71
N ASN A 77 0.11 -2.58 0.82
CA ASN A 77 -0.20 -1.38 0.05
C ASN A 77 -0.51 -0.11 0.88
N LYS A 78 0.14 0.10 2.03
CA LYS A 78 -0.01 1.35 2.81
C LYS A 78 0.68 2.50 2.09
N ALA A 79 -0.09 3.51 1.71
CA ALA A 79 0.46 4.76 1.17
C ALA A 79 1.08 5.63 2.28
N ILE A 80 2.26 6.17 1.99
CA ILE A 80 2.99 7.17 2.76
C ILE A 80 3.06 8.43 1.91
N ASN A 81 2.35 9.46 2.34
CA ASN A 81 2.22 10.71 1.60
C ASN A 81 3.22 11.76 2.11
N ASN A 82 3.54 12.73 1.27
CA ASN A 82 4.40 13.82 1.70
C ASN A 82 3.76 14.57 2.87
N LYS A 83 4.53 14.83 3.93
CA LYS A 83 4.13 15.50 5.18
C LYS A 83 3.04 14.78 5.99
N SER A 84 2.66 13.54 5.67
CA SER A 84 1.74 12.80 6.53
C SER A 84 2.46 12.38 7.82
N MET A 85 1.85 12.66 8.97
CA MET A 85 2.30 12.07 10.23
C MET A 85 1.91 10.60 10.27
N ILE A 86 2.86 9.75 10.61
CA ILE A 86 2.70 8.31 10.79
C ILE A 86 3.03 7.99 12.24
N THR A 87 2.10 7.40 12.96
CA THR A 87 2.32 7.02 14.36
C THR A 87 2.40 5.52 14.49
N VAL A 88 3.55 5.02 14.95
CA VAL A 88 3.76 3.61 15.29
C VAL A 88 3.71 3.44 16.80
N LYS A 89 2.87 2.51 17.28
CA LYS A 89 2.74 2.14 18.70
C LYS A 89 2.96 0.65 18.90
N GLY A 90 3.25 0.26 20.14
CA GLY A 90 3.51 -1.13 20.54
C GLY A 90 4.95 -1.34 20.99
N LYS A 91 5.29 -2.58 21.34
CA LYS A 91 6.65 -2.97 21.77
C LYS A 91 7.44 -3.67 20.66
N GLY A 92 6.88 -3.65 19.45
CA GLY A 92 7.42 -4.34 18.29
C GLY A 92 8.15 -3.47 17.28
N SER A 93 8.48 -4.06 16.13
CA SER A 93 9.16 -3.42 15.02
C SER A 93 8.45 -3.74 13.69
N LEU A 94 8.33 -2.74 12.82
CA LEU A 94 7.75 -2.86 11.48
C LEU A 94 8.86 -2.82 10.43
N LYS A 95 8.93 -3.87 9.61
CA LYS A 95 9.67 -3.82 8.36
C LYS A 95 8.78 -3.23 7.27
N MET A 96 9.29 -2.24 6.56
CA MET A 96 8.64 -1.63 5.41
C MET A 96 9.40 -2.05 4.15
N THR A 97 8.66 -2.54 3.16
CA THR A 97 9.20 -2.85 1.82
C THR A 97 8.35 -2.10 0.81
N PRO A 98 8.91 -1.47 -0.24
CA PRO A 98 8.10 -0.92 -1.32
C PRO A 98 7.16 -2.01 -1.85
N SER A 99 5.89 -1.66 -1.99
CA SER A 99 4.91 -2.61 -2.51
C SER A 99 5.17 -2.77 -4.00
N GLU A 100 5.66 -3.94 -4.39
CA GLU A 100 5.53 -4.37 -5.77
C GLU A 100 4.03 -4.51 -6.00
N ASN A 101 3.48 -3.84 -7.01
CA ASN A 101 2.05 -3.93 -7.34
C ASN A 101 1.74 -5.37 -7.81
N LEU A 102 1.76 -6.32 -6.88
CA LEU A 102 1.50 -7.72 -7.12
C LEU A 102 0.05 -7.77 -7.58
N PHE A 103 -0.12 -8.04 -8.86
CA PHE A 103 -1.22 -8.88 -9.28
C PHE A 103 -1.10 -10.13 -8.41
N LEU A 104 -1.91 -10.21 -7.34
CA LEU A 104 -2.04 -11.47 -6.63
C LEU A 104 -2.38 -12.51 -7.68
N GLU A 105 -1.62 -13.60 -7.74
CA GLU A 105 -1.73 -14.60 -8.82
C GLU A 105 -3.21 -14.91 -9.04
N GLN A 106 -3.74 -14.42 -10.16
CA GLN A 106 -5.10 -14.73 -10.55
C GLN A 106 -5.08 -16.18 -10.98
N GLY A 107 -5.61 -17.06 -10.14
CA GLY A 107 -6.14 -18.32 -10.65
C GLY A 107 -7.22 -18.00 -11.67
N GLU A 108 -7.43 -18.87 -12.67
CA GLU A 108 -8.34 -18.61 -13.80
C GLU A 108 -9.77 -18.16 -13.36
N ASN A 109 -10.20 -18.47 -12.12
CA ASN A 109 -11.52 -18.10 -11.59
C ASN A 109 -11.53 -17.54 -10.14
N GLU A 110 -10.39 -17.43 -9.45
CA GLU A 110 -10.36 -17.04 -8.03
C GLU A 110 -9.15 -16.16 -7.72
N THR A 111 -9.30 -15.12 -6.88
CA THR A 111 -8.18 -14.32 -6.39
C THR A 111 -8.18 -14.23 -4.86
N THR A 112 -7.61 -15.22 -4.20
CA THR A 112 -7.71 -15.31 -2.74
C THR A 112 -6.75 -14.34 -2.03
N ILE A 113 -7.29 -13.45 -1.18
CA ILE A 113 -6.50 -12.57 -0.29
C ILE A 113 -6.33 -13.26 1.07
N ILE A 114 -5.57 -14.35 1.13
CA ILE A 114 -5.43 -15.11 2.38
C ILE A 114 -4.62 -14.30 3.41
N ASN A 115 -5.20 -14.08 4.60
CA ASN A 115 -4.52 -13.54 5.78
C ASN A 115 -3.82 -12.19 5.62
N ASN A 116 -4.27 -11.33 4.70
CA ASN A 116 -3.68 -10.01 4.52
C ASN A 116 -4.73 -8.90 4.66
N ILE A 117 -4.50 -7.98 5.61
CA ILE A 117 -5.16 -6.68 5.63
C ILE A 117 -4.43 -5.74 4.67
N GLY A 118 -5.13 -4.75 4.11
CA GLY A 118 -4.51 -3.87 3.14
C GLY A 118 -5.46 -2.98 2.35
N TYR A 119 -4.86 -2.29 1.39
CA TYR A 119 -5.50 -1.38 0.46
C TYR A 119 -5.38 -1.93 -0.95
N TYR A 120 -6.49 -2.31 -1.57
CA TYR A 120 -6.50 -3.03 -2.83
C TYR A 120 -7.15 -2.17 -3.92
N THR A 121 -6.40 -1.82 -4.96
CA THR A 121 -6.89 -0.96 -6.06
C THR A 121 -7.24 -1.80 -7.28
N PHE A 122 -8.46 -1.68 -7.78
CA PHE A 122 -8.96 -2.40 -8.95
C PHE A 122 -8.52 -1.69 -10.24
N GLY A 123 -8.20 -2.46 -11.28
CA GLY A 123 -7.45 -2.03 -12.47
C GLY A 123 -5.93 -1.94 -12.28
N ARG A 124 -5.40 -2.20 -11.07
CA ARG A 124 -3.96 -2.27 -10.79
C ARG A 124 -3.56 -3.53 -10.04
N SER A 125 -4.11 -3.73 -8.85
CA SER A 125 -3.85 -4.91 -8.01
C SER A 125 -4.75 -6.10 -8.39
N PHE A 126 -5.96 -5.82 -8.89
CA PHE A 126 -6.95 -6.80 -9.36
C PHE A 126 -7.60 -6.29 -10.64
N LYS A 127 -8.11 -7.17 -11.49
CA LYS A 127 -9.00 -6.75 -12.60
C LYS A 127 -10.31 -6.18 -12.04
N GLU A 128 -11.02 -5.41 -12.83
CA GLU A 128 -12.40 -5.06 -12.45
C GLU A 128 -13.35 -6.25 -12.66
N GLY A 129 -14.44 -6.27 -11.90
CA GLY A 129 -15.40 -7.37 -12.01
C GLY A 129 -16.43 -7.45 -10.89
N MET A 130 -17.21 -8.53 -10.98
CA MET A 130 -18.09 -8.98 -9.90
C MET A 130 -17.30 -9.92 -9.00
N TYR A 131 -17.31 -9.65 -7.71
CA TYR A 131 -16.58 -10.42 -6.73
C TYR A 131 -17.51 -10.96 -5.66
N GLN A 132 -17.24 -12.19 -5.23
CA GLN A 132 -17.77 -12.73 -3.99
C GLN A 132 -16.72 -12.55 -2.89
N LEU A 133 -17.07 -11.75 -1.90
CA LEU A 133 -16.24 -11.51 -0.73
C LEU A 133 -16.72 -12.40 0.41
N PHE A 134 -15.86 -13.27 0.90
CA PHE A 134 -16.08 -14.14 2.05
C PHE A 134 -15.21 -13.67 3.23
N VAL A 135 -15.82 -13.65 4.41
CA VAL A 135 -15.16 -13.27 5.66
C VAL A 135 -15.62 -14.22 6.76
N GLU A 136 -14.67 -14.90 7.40
CA GLU A 136 -14.97 -15.84 8.48
C GLU A 136 -15.36 -15.11 9.79
N ASP A 137 -14.71 -13.98 10.09
CA ASP A 137 -14.90 -13.22 11.34
C ASP A 137 -15.05 -11.72 11.04
N HIS A 138 -16.26 -11.32 10.63
CA HIS A 138 -16.52 -9.96 10.12
C HIS A 138 -16.59 -8.90 11.23
N ASP A 139 -16.85 -9.28 12.48
CA ASP A 139 -16.96 -8.34 13.61
C ASP A 139 -15.61 -7.69 13.97
N LYS A 140 -14.50 -8.31 13.56
CA LYS A 140 -13.14 -7.82 13.83
C LYS A 140 -12.56 -6.99 12.66
N LEU A 141 -13.29 -6.86 11.56
CA LEU A 141 -12.82 -6.21 10.34
C LEU A 141 -13.61 -4.97 9.99
N TYR A 142 -12.86 -3.98 9.52
CA TYR A 142 -13.38 -2.81 8.84
C TYR A 142 -13.18 -3.03 7.35
N ILE A 143 -14.29 -3.28 6.65
CA ILE A 143 -14.30 -3.46 5.20
C ILE A 143 -15.04 -2.31 4.53
N GLN A 144 -14.31 -1.57 3.70
CA GLN A 144 -14.79 -0.36 3.05
C GLN A 144 -14.43 -0.34 1.57
N VAL A 145 -15.28 0.28 0.77
CA VAL A 145 -15.03 0.53 -0.65
C VAL A 145 -15.03 2.03 -0.91
N TYR A 146 -13.99 2.51 -1.56
CA TYR A 146 -13.90 3.88 -2.06
C TYR A 146 -14.05 3.87 -3.57
N SER A 147 -15.02 4.62 -4.07
CA SER A 147 -15.10 4.94 -5.50
C SER A 147 -14.05 5.99 -5.87
N PRO A 148 -13.57 6.00 -7.14
CA PRO A 148 -12.65 7.02 -7.63
C PRO A 148 -13.16 8.44 -7.35
N GLY A 149 -12.31 9.28 -6.76
CA GLY A 149 -12.64 10.68 -6.45
C GLY A 149 -13.53 10.88 -5.22
N SER A 150 -14.02 9.82 -4.57
CA SER A 150 -14.79 9.93 -3.33
C SER A 150 -13.90 9.88 -2.10
N SER A 151 -14.10 10.83 -1.18
CA SER A 151 -13.54 10.79 0.18
C SER A 151 -14.40 9.99 1.15
N LYS A 152 -15.65 9.67 0.79
CA LYS A 152 -16.59 8.93 1.62
C LYS A 152 -16.62 7.45 1.20
N PRO A 153 -16.25 6.51 2.09
CA PRO A 153 -16.38 5.10 1.81
C PRO A 153 -17.82 4.62 1.88
N SER A 154 -18.11 3.55 1.15
CA SER A 154 -19.23 2.65 1.42
C SER A 154 -18.77 1.52 2.32
N ASN A 155 -19.38 1.36 3.49
CA ASN A 155 -19.11 0.20 4.35
C ASN A 155 -19.76 -1.04 3.74
N ILE A 156 -19.06 -2.16 3.74
CA ILE A 156 -19.64 -3.45 3.35
C ILE A 156 -20.31 -4.07 4.58
N SER A 157 -21.62 -4.28 4.49
CA SER A 157 -22.37 -5.06 5.49
C SER A 157 -22.53 -6.49 5.01
N PHE A 158 -22.32 -7.44 5.93
CA PHE A 158 -22.51 -8.86 5.69
C PHE A 158 -23.90 -9.36 6.12
N ASN A 159 -24.70 -8.55 6.84
CA ASN A 159 -26.06 -8.88 7.26
C ASN A 159 -26.19 -10.32 7.85
N ASN A 160 -25.30 -10.69 8.77
CA ASN A 160 -25.20 -12.03 9.39
C ASN A 160 -24.86 -13.19 8.43
N LYS A 161 -24.37 -12.91 7.22
CA LYS A 161 -23.85 -13.92 6.28
C LYS A 161 -22.32 -13.96 6.32
N SER A 162 -21.73 -15.07 5.91
CA SER A 162 -20.28 -15.19 5.73
C SER A 162 -19.78 -14.61 4.40
N SER A 163 -20.69 -14.19 3.51
CA SER A 163 -20.32 -13.63 2.22
C SER A 163 -21.31 -12.60 1.66
N THR A 164 -20.79 -11.76 0.77
CA THR A 164 -21.57 -10.79 0.01
C THR A 164 -20.98 -10.62 -1.39
N THR A 165 -21.78 -10.11 -2.31
CA THR A 165 -21.35 -9.82 -3.68
C THR A 165 -21.12 -8.33 -3.84
N ILE A 166 -19.99 -7.96 -4.43
CA ILE A 166 -19.59 -6.57 -4.65
C ILE A 166 -19.13 -6.38 -6.10
N LYS A 167 -19.52 -5.26 -6.69
CA LYS A 167 -19.02 -4.82 -7.99
C LYS A 167 -17.88 -3.84 -7.76
N LEU A 168 -16.71 -4.13 -8.33
CA LEU A 168 -15.51 -3.30 -8.18
C LEU A 168 -14.98 -2.95 -9.57
N ASN A 169 -15.17 -1.69 -9.96
CA ASN A 169 -14.72 -1.17 -11.25
C ASN A 169 -13.27 -0.69 -11.17
N GLU A 170 -12.66 -0.40 -12.32
CA GLU A 170 -11.35 0.25 -12.36
C GLU A 170 -11.29 1.50 -11.48
N GLY A 171 -10.18 1.63 -10.74
CA GLY A 171 -9.90 2.72 -9.81
C GLY A 171 -10.59 2.61 -8.45
N TYR A 172 -11.52 1.66 -8.26
CA TYR A 172 -12.10 1.40 -6.94
C TYR A 172 -11.00 0.92 -5.99
N ARG A 173 -11.14 1.27 -4.70
CA ARG A 173 -10.24 0.79 -3.65
C ARG A 173 -11.03 0.04 -2.59
N LEU A 174 -10.75 -1.25 -2.45
CA LEU A 174 -11.21 -2.06 -1.32
C LEU A 174 -10.20 -1.90 -0.18
N VAL A 175 -10.70 -1.60 1.01
CA VAL A 175 -9.93 -1.43 2.23
C VAL A 175 -10.38 -2.48 3.21
N VAL A 176 -9.46 -3.33 3.64
CA VAL A 176 -9.69 -4.41 4.62
C VAL A 176 -8.72 -4.17 5.76
N LEU A 177 -9.22 -3.72 6.92
CA LEU A 177 -8.38 -3.35 8.05
C LEU A 177 -8.87 -4.00 9.35
N ARG A 178 -7.94 -4.22 10.27
CA ARG A 178 -8.25 -4.63 11.65
C ARG A 178 -8.17 -3.41 12.56
N GLY A 179 -9.24 -3.16 13.31
CA GLY A 179 -9.19 -2.14 14.37
C GLY A 179 -8.42 -2.65 15.58
N PHE A 180 -7.85 -1.73 16.36
CA PHE A 180 -7.26 -2.04 17.66
C PHE A 180 -8.38 -2.23 18.70
N ALA A 181 -9.07 -3.38 18.67
CA ALA A 181 -9.86 -3.81 19.81
C ALA A 181 -8.90 -4.41 20.85
N ASN A 182 -9.06 -4.07 22.13
CA ASN A 182 -8.11 -4.29 23.23
C ASN A 182 -7.76 -5.76 23.56
N ASP A 183 -8.18 -6.76 22.79
CA ASP A 183 -8.04 -8.16 23.18
C ASP A 183 -7.32 -9.03 22.15
N SER A 184 -6.19 -9.56 22.64
CA SER A 184 -5.51 -10.82 22.33
C SER A 184 -4.94 -11.08 20.91
N ASN A 185 -3.72 -11.61 20.95
CA ASN A 185 -2.76 -11.81 19.86
C ASN A 185 -3.09 -12.97 18.89
N ASP A 186 -4.32 -13.49 18.79
CA ASP A 186 -4.49 -14.83 18.17
C ASP A 186 -5.64 -14.99 17.15
N ASN A 187 -6.17 -13.90 16.63
CA ASN A 187 -7.21 -13.98 15.60
C ASN A 187 -6.61 -13.81 14.20
N LYS A 188 -6.26 -14.94 13.57
CA LYS A 188 -6.05 -14.98 12.11
C LYS A 188 -7.36 -14.62 11.43
N VAL A 189 -7.30 -13.77 10.42
CA VAL A 189 -8.48 -13.34 9.67
C VAL A 189 -8.33 -13.77 8.23
N ASN A 190 -9.22 -14.66 7.79
CA ASN A 190 -9.30 -15.08 6.41
C ASN A 190 -10.33 -14.21 5.67
N VAL A 191 -9.85 -13.54 4.61
CA VAL A 191 -10.69 -12.78 3.68
C VAL A 191 -10.50 -13.34 2.28
N THR A 192 -11.51 -13.96 1.73
CA THR A 192 -11.42 -14.54 0.38
C THR A 192 -12.18 -13.68 -0.61
N LEU A 193 -11.56 -13.37 -1.74
CA LEU A 193 -12.15 -12.57 -2.81
C LEU A 193 -12.19 -13.41 -4.11
N SER A 194 -13.32 -14.05 -4.40
CA SER A 194 -13.45 -14.88 -5.61
C SER A 194 -14.10 -14.09 -6.74
N ILE A 195 -13.63 -14.27 -7.98
CA ILE A 195 -14.29 -13.70 -9.17
C ILE A 195 -15.56 -14.52 -9.41
N LYS A 196 -16.65 -13.86 -9.85
CA LYS A 196 -17.90 -14.51 -10.20
C LYS A 196 -18.15 -14.47 -11.70
#